data_AF-A0A7X5Y7U2-F1
#
_entry.id   AF-A0A7X5Y7U2-F1
#
_cell.length_a   1.000
_cell.length_b   1.000
_cell.length_c   1.000
_cell.angle_alpha   90.00
_cell.angle_beta   90.00
_cell.angle_gamma   90.00
#
_symmetry.space_group_name_H-M   'P 1'
#
loop_
_entity.id
_entity.type
_entity.pdbx_description
1 polymer ?
#
loop_
_entity_poly.entity_id
_entity_poly.type
_entity_poly.pdbx_seq_one_letter_code
_entity_poly.pdbx_strand_id
1 'polypeptide(L)'
;MKRALLTGMVLACSASAAAGQQTGIGYAPPTVARKALQDYAWCTVRREPALAHRFVILSKGEQLSPAEFQRLHDGRCLVQVTAQLGMRLWQSQAALAEALLIRDRGLQGSTTFSAVPALDWTATSPFVTGQNFDAAALSRLAAEDARNHQIARLGECVARADPAGAVGVLKTNIDTDSERKRFTALAPRIALCVQQGQTRNFNRTNLRAGMALAYYRLAVATAAQGKV
;
A
#
# COMPACT_ATOMS: atom_id res chain seq x y z
N MET A 1 55.41 13.84 -64.26
CA MET A 1 55.83 14.81 -63.20
C MET A 1 54.59 15.53 -62.68
N LYS A 2 54.56 15.79 -61.35
CA LYS A 2 53.57 16.54 -60.55
C LYS A 2 52.46 15.71 -59.88
N ARG A 3 52.66 15.56 -58.56
CA ARG A 3 51.74 15.15 -57.50
C ARG A 3 50.67 16.23 -57.28
N ALA A 4 49.47 15.84 -56.84
CA ALA A 4 48.62 16.68 -56.00
C ALA A 4 47.84 15.78 -55.02
N LEU A 5 48.29 15.78 -53.77
CA LEU A 5 47.62 15.24 -52.60
C LEU A 5 46.48 16.20 -52.20
N LEU A 6 45.28 15.67 -51.94
CA LEU A 6 44.20 16.39 -51.27
C LEU A 6 43.88 15.67 -49.96
N THR A 7 44.40 16.26 -48.89
CA THR A 7 44.23 15.85 -47.50
C THR A 7 42.92 16.43 -46.99
N GLY A 8 41.91 15.59 -46.78
CA GLY A 8 40.65 15.99 -46.15
C GLY A 8 40.80 16.06 -44.63
N MET A 9 40.72 17.27 -44.08
CA MET A 9 40.77 17.53 -42.63
C MET A 9 39.36 17.36 -42.05
N VAL A 10 39.16 16.32 -41.23
CA VAL A 10 37.91 16.11 -40.48
C VAL A 10 38.01 16.89 -39.16
N LEU A 11 37.22 17.96 -39.03
CA LEU A 11 37.00 18.65 -37.76
C LEU A 11 36.06 17.80 -36.88
N ALA A 12 36.59 17.16 -35.84
CA ALA A 12 35.77 16.54 -34.81
C ALA A 12 35.43 17.59 -33.73
N CYS A 13 34.20 18.10 -33.75
CA CYS A 13 33.64 18.88 -32.64
C CYS A 13 33.45 17.94 -31.43
N SER A 14 34.33 18.02 -30.45
CA SER A 14 34.15 17.37 -29.15
C SER A 14 33.11 18.17 -28.34
N ALA A 15 31.83 17.84 -28.51
CA ALA A 15 30.79 18.31 -27.60
C ALA A 15 30.92 17.54 -26.27
N SER A 16 31.63 18.13 -25.30
CA SER A 16 31.61 17.67 -23.92
C SER A 16 30.21 17.92 -23.36
N ALA A 17 29.35 16.90 -23.43
CA ALA A 17 28.10 16.89 -22.68
C ALA A 17 28.45 16.79 -21.20
N ALA A 18 28.44 17.94 -20.52
CA ALA A 18 28.43 17.99 -19.07
C ALA A 18 27.13 17.31 -18.59
N ALA A 19 27.24 16.05 -18.15
CA ALA A 19 26.19 15.37 -17.42
C ALA A 19 25.96 16.15 -16.12
N GLY A 20 24.90 16.97 -16.09
CA GLY A 20 24.44 17.61 -14.88
C GLY A 20 24.17 16.55 -13.82
N GLN A 21 24.95 16.55 -12.75
CA GLN A 21 24.67 15.75 -11.56
C GLN A 21 23.34 16.24 -10.97
N GLN A 22 22.28 15.48 -11.20
CA GLN A 22 21.08 15.57 -10.38
C GLN A 22 21.49 15.27 -8.94
N THR A 23 21.57 16.29 -8.09
CA THR A 23 21.48 16.15 -6.64
C THR A 23 20.04 15.81 -6.27
N GLY A 24 19.50 14.75 -6.86
CA GLY A 24 18.16 14.26 -6.63
C GLY A 24 18.23 13.17 -5.57
N ILE A 25 17.57 13.37 -4.43
CA ILE A 25 17.34 12.29 -3.47
C ILE A 25 16.55 11.20 -4.22
N GLY A 26 17.22 10.12 -4.61
CA GLY A 26 16.59 9.02 -5.34
C GLY A 26 15.50 8.36 -4.48
N TYR A 27 14.43 7.88 -5.12
CA TYR A 27 13.43 7.07 -4.43
C TYR A 27 14.02 5.72 -4.01
N ALA A 28 13.63 5.23 -2.83
CA ALA A 28 14.04 3.91 -2.38
C ALA A 28 13.54 2.82 -3.37
N PRO A 29 14.33 1.76 -3.62
CA PRO A 29 13.86 0.62 -4.40
C PRO A 29 12.55 0.05 -3.81
N PRO A 30 11.62 -0.48 -4.62
CA PRO A 30 10.31 -0.95 -4.13
C PRO A 30 10.38 -1.99 -3.00
N THR A 31 11.41 -2.83 -2.99
CA THR A 31 11.66 -3.82 -1.91
C THR A 31 12.03 -3.14 -0.61
N VAL A 32 12.92 -2.14 -0.65
CA VAL A 32 13.33 -1.33 0.51
C VAL A 32 12.14 -0.54 1.04
N ALA A 33 11.38 0.12 0.17
CA ALA A 33 10.20 0.89 0.55
C ALA A 33 9.14 0.01 1.25
N ARG A 34 8.89 -1.20 0.73
CA ARG A 34 7.94 -2.15 1.34
C ARG A 34 8.41 -2.64 2.71
N LYS A 35 9.68 -2.99 2.84
CA LYS A 35 10.25 -3.37 4.13
C LYS A 35 10.18 -2.23 5.15
N ALA A 36 10.58 -1.01 4.75
CA ALA A 36 10.52 0.16 5.61
C ALA A 36 9.08 0.44 6.10
N LEU A 37 8.09 0.30 5.22
CA LEU A 37 6.68 0.46 5.58
C LEU A 37 6.19 -0.62 6.56
N GLN A 38 6.61 -1.88 6.38
CA GLN A 38 6.30 -2.95 7.35
C GLN A 38 6.97 -2.69 8.70
N ASP A 39 8.25 -2.35 8.72
CA ASP A 39 8.99 -2.06 9.96
C ASP A 39 8.37 -0.87 10.71
N TYR A 40 7.97 0.18 9.98
CA TYR A 40 7.17 1.29 10.50
C TYR A 40 5.88 0.81 11.14
N ALA A 41 5.05 0.06 10.40
CA ALA A 41 3.76 -0.39 10.91
C ALA A 41 3.90 -1.26 12.17
N TRP A 42 4.90 -2.14 12.19
CA TRP A 42 5.23 -2.97 13.36
C TRP A 42 5.66 -2.17 14.58
N CYS A 43 6.44 -1.10 14.39
CA CYS A 43 6.82 -0.19 15.46
C CYS A 43 5.61 0.58 15.99
N THR A 44 4.83 1.18 15.08
CA THR A 44 3.65 1.99 15.42
C THR A 44 2.60 1.16 16.14
N VAL A 45 2.27 -0.04 15.67
CA VAL A 45 1.30 -0.93 16.33
C VAL A 45 1.78 -1.38 17.71
N ARG A 46 3.09 -1.57 17.91
CA ARG A 46 3.64 -1.89 19.24
C ARG A 46 3.47 -0.74 20.22
N ARG A 47 3.75 0.49 19.79
CA ARG A 47 3.70 1.70 20.62
C ARG A 47 2.28 2.20 20.86
N GLU A 48 1.46 2.22 19.82
CA GLU A 48 0.17 2.92 19.77
C GLU A 48 -0.95 2.01 19.22
N PRO A 49 -1.20 0.82 19.80
CA PRO A 49 -2.13 -0.17 19.23
C PRO A 49 -3.56 0.34 19.09
N ALA A 50 -4.08 1.03 20.11
CA ALA A 50 -5.45 1.53 20.09
C ALA A 50 -5.63 2.60 19.00
N LEU A 51 -4.63 3.47 18.84
CA LEU A 51 -4.66 4.51 17.81
C LEU A 51 -4.51 3.92 16.40
N ALA A 52 -3.60 2.95 16.23
CA ALA A 52 -3.46 2.22 14.97
C ALA A 52 -4.76 1.48 14.61
N HIS A 53 -5.38 0.79 15.58
CA HIS A 53 -6.67 0.14 15.41
C HIS A 53 -7.71 1.13 14.90
N ARG A 54 -7.92 2.24 15.62
CA ARG A 54 -8.90 3.28 15.24
C ARG A 54 -8.62 3.83 13.84
N PHE A 55 -7.37 4.11 13.51
CA PHE A 55 -6.99 4.62 12.19
C PHE A 55 -7.33 3.65 11.04
N VAL A 56 -7.16 2.36 11.28
CA VAL A 56 -7.46 1.30 10.31
C VAL A 56 -8.98 1.13 10.13
N ILE A 57 -9.77 1.29 11.20
CA ILE A 57 -11.23 1.11 11.15
C ILE A 57 -12.03 2.40 10.93
N LEU A 58 -11.38 3.55 10.64
CA LEU A 58 -12.08 4.82 10.40
C LEU A 58 -13.22 4.65 9.40
N SER A 59 -14.38 5.13 9.81
CA SER A 59 -15.60 5.19 9.00
C SER A 59 -15.68 6.50 8.21
N LYS A 60 -16.67 6.62 7.33
CA LYS A 60 -16.92 7.82 6.55
C LYS A 60 -17.12 9.04 7.45
N GLY A 61 -16.39 10.12 7.17
CA GLY A 61 -16.45 11.36 7.94
C GLY A 61 -15.66 11.34 9.25
N GLU A 62 -15.12 10.20 9.67
CA GLU A 62 -14.22 10.13 10.80
C GLU A 62 -12.80 10.50 10.37
N GLN A 63 -12.11 11.25 11.23
CA GLN A 63 -10.71 11.59 11.03
C GLN A 63 -9.97 11.52 12.36
N LEU A 64 -8.66 11.32 12.28
CA LEU A 64 -7.79 11.56 13.41
C LEU A 64 -7.61 13.06 13.60
N SER A 65 -7.44 13.49 14.85
CA SER A 65 -6.93 14.83 15.11
C SER A 65 -5.50 14.97 14.55
N PRO A 66 -5.03 16.20 14.26
CA PRO A 66 -3.65 16.42 13.81
C PRO A 66 -2.60 15.81 14.77
N ALA A 67 -2.81 15.92 16.08
CA ALA A 67 -1.91 15.36 17.09
C ALA A 67 -1.89 13.83 17.07
N GLU A 68 -3.04 13.19 16.88
CA GLU A 68 -3.13 11.74 16.71
C GLU A 68 -2.46 11.27 15.42
N PHE A 69 -2.68 11.99 14.32
CA PHE A 69 -2.03 11.68 13.06
C PHE A 69 -0.50 11.78 13.18
N GLN A 70 0.00 12.83 13.85
CA GLN A 70 1.42 12.99 14.14
C GLN A 70 1.97 11.87 15.03
N ARG A 71 1.23 11.41 16.05
CA ARG A 71 1.63 10.28 16.90
C ARG A 71 1.74 8.97 16.14
N LEU A 72 0.87 8.71 15.16
CA LEU A 72 1.00 7.53 14.30
C LEU A 72 2.24 7.60 13.41
N HIS A 73 2.59 8.80 12.92
CA HIS A 73 3.73 9.06 12.06
C HIS A 73 4.96 9.52 12.84
N ASP A 74 5.18 8.94 14.02
CA ASP A 74 6.32 9.25 14.87
C ASP A 74 7.65 8.88 14.18
N GLY A 75 8.55 9.85 14.08
CA GLY A 75 9.87 9.67 13.47
C GLY A 75 10.71 8.55 14.09
N ARG A 76 10.44 8.14 15.34
CA ARG A 76 11.09 6.99 15.98
C ARG A 76 10.74 5.64 15.33
N CYS A 77 9.59 5.57 14.64
CA CYS A 77 9.18 4.38 13.88
C CYS A 77 9.54 4.47 12.40
N LEU A 78 9.93 5.65 11.92
CA LEU A 78 10.46 5.80 10.58
C LEU A 78 11.92 5.36 10.60
N VAL A 79 12.20 4.17 10.07
CA VAL A 79 13.57 3.70 9.87
C VAL A 79 14.34 4.73 9.04
N GLN A 80 15.62 4.96 9.38
CA GLN A 80 16.50 5.83 8.60
C GLN A 80 16.78 5.18 7.24
N VAL A 81 15.86 5.35 6.30
CA VAL A 81 16.14 5.14 4.89
C VAL A 81 16.87 6.38 4.37
N THR A 82 17.97 6.18 3.65
CA THR A 82 18.75 7.26 3.02
C THR A 82 18.03 7.91 1.84
N ALA A 83 16.74 7.63 1.65
CA ALA A 83 15.92 7.99 0.51
C ALA A 83 14.53 8.45 0.99
N GLN A 84 13.86 9.29 0.19
CA GLN A 84 12.53 9.78 0.53
C GLN A 84 11.50 8.65 0.46
N LEU A 85 10.86 8.35 1.61
CA LEU A 85 9.74 7.40 1.67
C LEU A 85 8.43 8.16 1.47
N GLY A 86 7.85 8.06 0.28
CA GLY A 86 6.49 8.54 0.03
C GLY A 86 5.47 7.59 0.64
N MET A 87 5.12 7.78 1.92
CA MET A 87 4.05 7.01 2.56
C MET A 87 2.69 7.58 2.15
N ARG A 88 2.00 6.87 1.26
CA ARG A 88 0.60 7.19 0.96
C ARG A 88 -0.27 6.71 2.13
N LEU A 89 -1.33 7.45 2.41
CA LEU A 89 -2.22 7.15 3.53
C LEU A 89 -2.76 5.72 3.49
N TRP A 90 -3.27 5.31 2.32
CA TRP A 90 -3.80 3.97 2.08
C TRP A 90 -2.78 2.87 2.39
N GLN A 91 -1.53 3.06 1.95
CA GLN A 91 -0.45 2.11 2.20
C GLN A 91 -0.13 2.00 3.69
N SER A 92 -0.17 3.14 4.39
CA SER A 92 0.03 3.19 5.85
C SER A 92 -1.10 2.47 6.59
N GLN A 93 -2.36 2.70 6.21
CA GLN A 93 -3.51 1.97 6.79
C GLN A 93 -3.40 0.47 6.57
N ALA A 94 -3.11 0.03 5.34
CA ALA A 94 -2.99 -1.38 5.02
C ALA A 94 -1.83 -2.05 5.77
N ALA A 95 -0.68 -1.39 5.88
CA ALA A 95 0.46 -1.91 6.62
C ALA A 95 0.16 -2.01 8.14
N LEU A 96 -0.51 -1.01 8.71
CA LEU A 96 -0.96 -1.05 10.11
C LEU A 96 -1.98 -2.17 10.32
N ALA A 97 -2.92 -2.37 9.40
CA ALA A 97 -3.90 -3.46 9.45
C ALA A 97 -3.21 -4.83 9.47
N GLU A 98 -2.20 -5.04 8.62
CA GLU A 98 -1.41 -6.27 8.61
C GLU A 98 -0.66 -6.48 9.94
N ALA A 99 0.02 -5.45 10.44
CA ALA A 99 0.73 -5.53 11.72
C ALA A 99 -0.21 -5.80 12.91
N LEU A 100 -1.41 -5.20 12.91
CA LEU A 100 -2.46 -5.47 13.90
C LEU A 100 -2.96 -6.90 13.80
N LEU A 101 -3.18 -7.44 12.60
CA LEU A 101 -3.57 -8.83 12.41
C LEU A 101 -2.54 -9.80 12.97
N ILE A 102 -1.25 -9.56 12.74
CA ILE A 102 -0.21 -10.46 13.22
C ILE A 102 -0.08 -10.36 14.76
N ARG A 103 -0.26 -9.16 15.34
CA ARG A 103 -0.31 -8.94 16.79
C ARG A 103 -1.51 -9.64 17.44
N ASP A 104 -2.70 -9.43 16.91
CA ASP A 104 -3.97 -9.88 17.49
C ASP A 104 -4.37 -11.25 16.95
N ARG A 105 -3.73 -12.30 17.48
CA ARG A 105 -3.93 -13.69 17.01
C ARG A 105 -5.39 -14.15 17.02
N GLY A 106 -6.22 -13.60 17.91
CA GLY A 106 -7.66 -13.89 17.95
C GLY A 106 -8.40 -13.49 16.67
N LEU A 107 -7.97 -12.43 15.99
CA LEU A 107 -8.57 -11.97 14.74
C LEU A 107 -8.18 -12.84 13.54
N GLN A 108 -7.05 -13.56 13.61
CA GLN A 108 -6.59 -14.45 12.54
C GLN A 108 -7.42 -15.73 12.41
N GLY A 109 -8.21 -16.06 13.44
CA GLY A 109 -9.07 -17.24 13.48
C GLY A 109 -10.46 -16.98 12.88
N SER A 110 -10.77 -15.74 12.46
CA SER A 110 -12.07 -15.44 11.86
C SER A 110 -12.21 -16.10 10.50
N THR A 111 -13.09 -17.11 10.42
CA THR A 111 -13.36 -17.90 9.21
C THR A 111 -14.70 -17.61 8.57
N THR A 112 -15.55 -16.81 9.22
CA THR A 112 -16.92 -16.57 8.74
C THR A 112 -17.19 -15.07 8.71
N PHE A 113 -17.23 -14.52 7.49
CA PHE A 113 -17.53 -13.10 7.26
C PHE A 113 -18.90 -12.89 6.63
N SER A 114 -19.67 -13.94 6.34
CA SER A 114 -20.98 -13.84 5.66
C SER A 114 -22.00 -12.99 6.42
N ALA A 115 -21.93 -12.95 7.75
CA ALA A 115 -22.81 -12.15 8.60
C ALA A 115 -22.37 -10.66 8.73
N VAL A 116 -21.18 -10.30 8.24
CA VAL A 116 -20.69 -8.92 8.24
C VAL A 116 -21.19 -8.24 6.96
N PRO A 117 -21.93 -7.12 7.04
CA PRO A 117 -22.32 -6.34 5.86
C PRO A 117 -21.11 -5.94 5.01
N ALA A 118 -21.35 -5.63 3.73
CA ALA A 118 -20.28 -5.13 2.85
C ALA A 118 -19.59 -3.91 3.49
N LEU A 119 -18.26 -3.89 3.46
CA LEU A 119 -17.51 -2.79 4.04
C LEU A 119 -17.72 -1.49 3.24
N ASP A 120 -17.82 -0.38 3.96
CA ASP A 120 -17.86 0.93 3.33
C ASP A 120 -16.44 1.37 2.92
N TRP A 121 -16.18 1.29 1.62
CA TRP A 121 -14.97 1.79 0.96
C TRP A 121 -15.18 3.17 0.36
N THR A 122 -16.11 3.98 0.87
CA THR A 122 -16.26 5.39 0.49
C THR A 122 -15.74 6.34 1.57
N ALA A 123 -15.12 5.78 2.63
CA ALA A 123 -14.49 6.57 3.68
C ALA A 123 -13.48 7.53 3.05
N THR A 124 -13.83 8.81 3.10
CA THR A 124 -13.09 9.91 2.51
C THR A 124 -11.65 9.86 2.93
N SER A 125 -10.74 9.88 1.94
CA SER A 125 -9.36 10.27 2.19
C SER A 125 -9.37 11.55 3.03
N PRO A 126 -8.71 11.62 4.20
CA PRO A 126 -8.48 12.85 4.92
C PRO A 126 -7.63 13.74 4.02
N PHE A 127 -8.28 14.49 3.14
CA PHE A 127 -7.71 15.71 2.65
C PHE A 127 -7.42 16.54 3.90
N VAL A 128 -6.14 16.86 4.11
CA VAL A 128 -5.76 17.78 5.18
C VAL A 128 -6.55 19.06 4.93
N THR A 129 -7.52 19.34 5.79
CA THR A 129 -8.27 20.58 5.76
C THR A 129 -7.28 21.74 5.81
N GLY A 130 -7.32 22.61 4.81
CA GLY A 130 -6.43 23.77 4.70
C GLY A 130 -5.28 23.67 3.68
N GLN A 131 -5.08 22.53 2.98
CA GLN A 131 -4.21 22.50 1.81
C GLN A 131 -4.96 22.95 0.55
N ASN A 132 -4.45 23.99 -0.11
CA ASN A 132 -4.93 24.44 -1.41
C ASN A 132 -4.33 23.56 -2.52
N PHE A 133 -5.15 22.66 -3.07
CA PHE A 133 -4.78 21.85 -4.23
C PHE A 133 -5.35 22.48 -5.50
N ASP A 134 -4.58 22.47 -6.59
CA ASP A 134 -5.13 22.78 -7.91
C ASP A 134 -6.05 21.65 -8.41
N ALA A 135 -6.84 21.93 -9.44
CA ALA A 135 -7.80 20.97 -10.01
C ALA A 135 -7.12 19.68 -10.52
N ALA A 136 -5.89 19.76 -11.01
CA ALA A 136 -5.16 18.59 -11.51
C ALA A 136 -4.67 17.69 -10.37
N ALA A 137 -4.22 18.26 -9.26
CA ALA A 137 -3.88 17.55 -8.03
C ALA A 137 -5.11 16.86 -7.44
N LEU A 138 -6.24 17.57 -7.34
CA LEU A 138 -7.51 16.99 -6.88
C LEU A 138 -7.95 15.80 -7.76
N SER A 139 -7.88 15.95 -9.08
CA SER A 139 -8.21 14.87 -10.02
C SER A 139 -7.31 13.63 -9.84
N ARG A 140 -5.99 13.83 -9.66
CA ARG A 140 -5.04 12.74 -9.40
C ARG A 140 -5.32 12.02 -8.09
N LEU A 141 -5.64 12.77 -7.03
CA LEU A 141 -6.00 12.21 -5.72
C LEU A 141 -7.31 11.41 -5.80
N ALA A 142 -8.33 11.93 -6.48
CA ALA A 142 -9.59 11.22 -6.69
C ALA A 142 -9.40 9.93 -7.50
N ALA A 143 -8.57 9.97 -8.56
CA ALA A 143 -8.25 8.78 -9.34
C ALA A 143 -7.46 7.74 -8.53
N GLU A 144 -6.58 8.18 -7.62
CA GLU A 144 -5.88 7.30 -6.70
C GLU A 144 -6.81 6.66 -5.68
N ASP A 145 -7.67 7.45 -5.06
CA ASP A 145 -8.69 7.00 -4.12
C ASP A 145 -9.61 5.94 -4.76
N ALA A 146 -10.12 6.22 -5.97
CA ALA A 146 -10.92 5.28 -6.73
C ALA A 146 -10.18 3.95 -7.01
N ARG A 147 -8.88 3.99 -7.32
CA ARG A 147 -8.06 2.78 -7.49
C ARG A 147 -7.91 2.02 -6.17
N ASN A 148 -7.64 2.71 -5.08
CA ASN A 148 -7.49 2.11 -3.75
C ASN A 148 -8.79 1.42 -3.31
N HIS A 149 -9.95 2.06 -3.55
CA HIS A 149 -11.26 1.47 -3.28
C HIS A 149 -11.54 0.22 -4.11
N GLN A 150 -11.11 0.18 -5.37
CA GLN A 150 -11.23 -1.03 -6.19
C GLN A 150 -10.37 -2.18 -5.64
N ILE A 151 -9.14 -1.88 -5.25
CA ILE A 151 -8.23 -2.85 -4.61
C ILE A 151 -8.80 -3.35 -3.28
N ALA A 152 -9.40 -2.45 -2.50
CA ALA A 152 -10.05 -2.76 -1.24
C ALA A 152 -11.22 -3.74 -1.39
N ARG A 153 -12.12 -3.45 -2.35
CA ARG A 153 -13.27 -4.31 -2.67
C ARG A 153 -12.83 -5.68 -3.18
N LEU A 154 -11.78 -5.73 -3.99
CA LEU A 154 -11.18 -7.00 -4.41
C LEU A 154 -10.62 -7.76 -3.20
N GLY A 155 -9.88 -7.08 -2.33
CA GLY A 155 -9.35 -7.65 -1.09
C GLY A 155 -10.44 -8.18 -0.16
N GLU A 156 -11.56 -7.46 -0.04
CA GLU A 156 -12.74 -7.89 0.72
C GLU A 156 -13.38 -9.13 0.11
N CYS A 157 -13.62 -9.15 -1.20
CA CYS A 157 -14.18 -10.32 -1.87
C CYS A 157 -13.31 -11.56 -1.65
N VAL A 158 -11.98 -11.42 -1.79
CA VAL A 158 -11.05 -12.54 -1.57
C VAL A 158 -11.05 -12.98 -0.11
N ALA A 159 -11.01 -12.04 0.84
CA ALA A 159 -11.07 -12.34 2.27
C ALA A 159 -12.36 -13.06 2.66
N ARG A 160 -13.50 -12.73 2.04
CA ARG A 160 -14.79 -13.41 2.23
C ARG A 160 -14.83 -14.79 1.58
N ALA A 161 -14.26 -14.93 0.37
CA ALA A 161 -14.29 -16.16 -0.41
C ALA A 161 -13.33 -17.24 0.16
N ASP A 162 -12.19 -16.83 0.71
CA ASP A 162 -11.21 -17.71 1.35
C ASP A 162 -10.45 -16.99 2.47
N PRO A 163 -11.08 -16.86 3.67
CA PRO A 163 -10.47 -16.20 4.82
C PRO A 163 -9.12 -16.82 5.22
N ALA A 164 -9.04 -18.15 5.18
CA ALA A 164 -7.83 -18.89 5.56
C ALA A 164 -6.69 -18.66 4.56
N GLY A 165 -6.98 -18.67 3.25
CA GLY A 165 -6.04 -18.36 2.19
C GLY A 165 -5.54 -16.92 2.26
N ALA A 166 -6.43 -15.95 2.50
CA ALA A 166 -6.09 -14.55 2.67
C ALA A 166 -5.13 -14.34 3.86
N VAL A 167 -5.45 -14.85 5.05
CA VAL A 167 -4.54 -14.79 6.21
C VAL A 167 -3.25 -15.57 5.95
N GLY A 168 -3.33 -16.69 5.24
CA GLY A 168 -2.16 -17.47 4.84
C GLY A 168 -1.16 -16.64 4.03
N VAL A 169 -1.63 -15.76 3.15
CA VAL A 169 -0.78 -14.76 2.46
C VAL A 169 -0.23 -13.74 3.46
N LEU A 170 -1.09 -13.13 4.28
CA LEU A 170 -0.70 -12.04 5.21
C LEU A 170 0.30 -12.48 6.29
N LYS A 171 0.39 -13.77 6.57
CA LYS A 171 1.39 -14.36 7.49
C LYS A 171 2.77 -14.55 6.87
N THR A 172 2.91 -14.45 5.56
CA THR A 172 4.20 -14.58 4.88
C THR A 172 4.98 -13.26 4.88
N ASN A 173 6.30 -13.37 4.82
CA ASN A 173 7.15 -12.21 4.54
C ASN A 173 6.94 -11.75 3.09
N ILE A 174 6.85 -10.44 2.88
CA ILE A 174 6.70 -9.84 1.55
C ILE A 174 7.88 -10.22 0.66
N ASP A 175 7.59 -10.44 -0.63
CA ASP A 175 8.56 -10.78 -1.68
C ASP A 175 9.29 -12.11 -1.51
N THR A 176 8.78 -13.00 -0.65
CA THR A 176 9.33 -14.34 -0.49
C THR A 176 8.66 -15.36 -1.39
N ASP A 177 9.33 -16.49 -1.58
CA ASP A 177 8.79 -17.66 -2.31
C ASP A 177 7.53 -18.20 -1.64
N SER A 178 7.49 -18.16 -0.30
CA SER A 178 6.31 -18.54 0.48
C SER A 178 5.12 -17.65 0.17
N GLU A 179 5.32 -16.33 0.06
CA GLU A 179 4.27 -15.40 -0.37
C GLU A 179 3.78 -15.76 -1.78
N ARG A 180 4.70 -16.00 -2.73
CA ARG A 180 4.33 -16.38 -4.11
C ARG A 180 3.49 -17.65 -4.15
N LYS A 181 3.91 -18.70 -3.44
CA LYS A 181 3.17 -19.96 -3.36
C LYS A 181 1.76 -19.77 -2.80
N ARG A 182 1.60 -18.95 -1.75
CA ARG A 182 0.29 -18.63 -1.16
C ARG A 182 -0.61 -17.87 -2.14
N PHE A 183 -0.07 -16.89 -2.87
CA PHE A 183 -0.84 -16.21 -3.92
C PHE A 183 -1.23 -17.14 -5.07
N THR A 184 -0.35 -18.03 -5.52
CA THR A 184 -0.69 -19.03 -6.54
C THR A 184 -1.84 -19.92 -6.09
N ALA A 185 -1.83 -20.38 -4.84
CA ALA A 185 -2.93 -21.16 -4.28
C ALA A 185 -4.24 -20.37 -4.19
N LEU A 186 -4.17 -19.06 -3.96
CA LEU A 186 -5.33 -18.18 -3.85
C LEU A 186 -5.87 -17.71 -5.21
N ALA A 187 -5.13 -17.94 -6.30
CA ALA A 187 -5.46 -17.43 -7.64
C ALA A 187 -6.89 -17.78 -8.12
N PRO A 188 -7.43 -19.00 -7.91
CA PRO A 188 -8.81 -19.31 -8.31
C PRO A 188 -9.84 -18.42 -7.59
N ARG A 189 -9.61 -18.09 -6.32
CA ARG A 189 -10.51 -17.22 -5.53
C ARG A 189 -10.40 -15.77 -5.97
N ILE A 190 -9.19 -15.33 -6.29
CA ILE A 190 -8.95 -13.99 -6.87
C ILE A 190 -9.70 -13.87 -8.19
N ALA A 191 -9.66 -14.88 -9.06
CA ALA A 191 -10.34 -14.87 -10.35
C ALA A 191 -11.87 -14.72 -10.23
N LEU A 192 -12.49 -15.34 -9.22
CA LEU A 192 -13.93 -15.19 -8.94
C LEU A 192 -14.31 -13.77 -8.50
N CYS A 193 -13.35 -13.02 -7.95
CA CYS A 193 -13.56 -11.68 -7.42
C CYS A 193 -13.25 -10.56 -8.42
N VAL A 194 -12.63 -10.88 -9.57
CA VAL A 194 -12.38 -9.92 -10.63
C VAL A 194 -13.60 -9.90 -11.55
N GLN A 195 -14.17 -8.71 -11.78
CA GLN A 195 -15.31 -8.55 -12.69
C GLN A 195 -14.91 -8.90 -14.13
N GLN A 196 -15.82 -9.54 -14.87
CA GLN A 196 -15.63 -9.84 -16.29
C GLN A 196 -15.33 -8.56 -17.09
N GLY A 197 -14.36 -8.64 -17.99
CA GLY A 197 -13.90 -7.48 -18.78
C GLY A 197 -12.94 -6.53 -18.06
N GLN A 198 -12.65 -6.74 -16.77
CA GLN A 198 -11.63 -5.97 -16.06
C GLN A 198 -10.24 -6.62 -16.16
N THR A 199 -9.45 -6.26 -17.16
CA THR A 199 -7.99 -6.43 -17.13
C THR A 199 -7.39 -5.33 -16.27
N ARG A 200 -7.30 -5.58 -14.96
CA ARG A 200 -6.69 -4.63 -14.03
C ARG A 200 -5.29 -5.11 -13.69
N ASN A 201 -4.32 -4.22 -13.86
CA ASN A 201 -2.94 -4.40 -13.39
C ASN A 201 -2.89 -4.31 -11.85
N PHE A 202 -3.51 -5.26 -11.16
CA PHE A 202 -3.31 -5.42 -9.73
C PHE A 202 -2.01 -6.20 -9.55
N ASN A 203 -1.02 -5.56 -8.95
CA ASN A 203 0.19 -6.27 -8.53
C ASN A 203 -0.03 -6.92 -7.16
N ARG A 204 0.85 -7.89 -6.85
CA ARG A 204 0.82 -8.64 -5.59
C ARG A 204 0.78 -7.74 -4.35
N THR A 205 1.55 -6.66 -4.36
CA THR A 205 1.63 -5.68 -3.25
C THR A 205 0.29 -5.02 -2.99
N ASN A 206 -0.37 -4.53 -4.03
CA ASN A 206 -1.66 -3.85 -3.91
C ASN A 206 -2.73 -4.82 -3.42
N LEU A 207 -2.76 -6.03 -3.97
CA LEU A 207 -3.72 -7.05 -3.52
C LEU A 207 -3.49 -7.45 -2.07
N ARG A 208 -2.22 -7.61 -1.63
CA ARG A 208 -1.88 -7.84 -0.22
C ARG A 208 -2.41 -6.72 0.66
N ALA A 209 -2.17 -5.46 0.28
CA ALA A 209 -2.62 -4.28 1.03
C ALA A 209 -4.16 -4.24 1.15
N GLY A 210 -4.88 -4.49 0.05
CA GLY A 210 -6.34 -4.58 0.05
C GLY A 210 -6.86 -5.70 0.95
N MET A 211 -6.26 -6.90 0.86
CA MET A 211 -6.63 -8.04 1.72
C MET A 211 -6.35 -7.77 3.19
N ALA A 212 -5.20 -7.16 3.53
CA ALA A 212 -4.83 -6.84 4.91
C ALA A 212 -5.88 -5.92 5.56
N LEU A 213 -6.20 -4.83 4.88
CA LEU A 213 -7.16 -3.85 5.38
C LEU A 213 -8.57 -4.44 5.48
N ALA A 214 -9.02 -5.13 4.44
CA ALA A 214 -10.35 -5.74 4.41
C ALA A 214 -10.50 -6.84 5.46
N TYR A 215 -9.55 -7.78 5.52
CA TYR A 215 -9.60 -8.88 6.48
C TYR A 215 -9.64 -8.35 7.91
N TYR A 216 -8.80 -7.37 8.25
CA TYR A 216 -8.82 -6.79 9.60
C TYR A 216 -10.16 -6.13 9.95
N ARG A 217 -10.70 -5.30 9.06
CA ARG A 217 -12.01 -4.65 9.26
C ARG A 217 -13.13 -5.68 9.42
N LEU A 218 -13.13 -6.74 8.60
CA LEU A 218 -14.09 -7.84 8.72
C LEU A 218 -13.95 -8.57 10.06
N ALA A 219 -12.73 -8.93 10.46
CA ALA A 219 -12.47 -9.64 11.71
C ALA A 219 -12.89 -8.84 12.95
N VAL A 220 -12.61 -7.53 12.96
CA VAL A 220 -13.07 -6.63 14.03
C VAL A 220 -14.60 -6.55 14.07
N ALA A 221 -15.26 -6.41 12.93
CA ALA A 221 -16.71 -6.36 12.85
C ALA A 221 -17.36 -7.68 13.35
N THR A 222 -16.81 -8.84 12.97
CA THR A 222 -17.26 -10.14 13.49
C THR A 222 -17.09 -10.24 15.01
N ALA A 223 -15.93 -9.82 15.53
CA ALA A 223 -15.66 -9.85 16.97
C ALA A 223 -16.58 -8.90 17.77
N ALA A 224 -17.08 -7.82 17.15
CA ALA A 224 -18.05 -6.93 17.77
C ALA A 224 -19.47 -7.56 17.83
N GLN A 225 -19.86 -8.33 16.81
CA GLN A 225 -21.17 -9.02 16.78
C GLN A 225 -21.30 -10.10 17.87
N GLY A 226 -20.20 -10.77 18.25
CA GLY A 226 -20.21 -11.83 19.27
C GLY A 226 -20.18 -11.34 20.72
N LYS A 227 -20.22 -10.02 20.97
CA LYS A 227 -20.26 -9.40 22.31
C LYS A 227 -21.65 -8.95 22.75
N VAL A 228 -22.67 -9.21 21.93
CA VAL A 228 -24.10 -8.97 22.22
C VAL A 228 -24.68 -10.23 22.85
#